data_AF-A0AAT9HNR2-F1
#
_entry.id   AF-A0AAT9HNR2-F1
#
_cell.length_a   1.000
_cell.length_b   1.000
_cell.length_c   1.000
_cell.angle_alpha   90.00
_cell.angle_beta   90.00
_cell.angle_gamma   90.00
#
_symmetry.space_group_name_H-M   'P 1'
#
loop_
_entity.id
_entity.type
_entity.pdbx_description
1 polymer ?
#
loop_
_entity_poly.entity_id
_entity_poly.type
_entity_poly.pdbx_seq_one_letter_code
_entity_poly.pdbx_strand_id
1 'polypeptide(L)'
;MLAGRIALDLGRTAEAERHLALAARSRHGGQPLARLTGWSAQALRARAAGSPRGVLEACRRGLDVLDDHRMTLGASELRARATAQGAELAALAQRASLVSGGPRRLLVWSERWRATALSAPPTRPPADRALLSGMTAYREIAARAEEARMEGRTVPALEREQRRLEREIRSRTLHMRGEAPDDGDRFDVGRLLARLGDDTSLVELAVLDGRVQVLLCGRGRVRRFEAGLLAAAETEAEHVQAGLRRLAHPGRGRGCRWWRRRADGWRSCCSARPRRSSATARW
;
A
#
# COMPACT_ATOMS: atom_id res chain seq x y z
N MET A 1 10.09 -16.32 -7.98
CA MET A 1 10.00 -14.91 -7.54
C MET A 1 11.37 -14.34 -7.18
N LEU A 2 12.07 -14.90 -6.19
CA LEU A 2 13.38 -14.38 -5.73
C LEU A 2 14.42 -14.25 -6.85
N ALA A 3 14.64 -15.30 -7.65
CA ALA A 3 15.57 -15.25 -8.79
C ALA A 3 15.23 -14.13 -9.78
N GLY A 4 13.95 -13.87 -10.01
CA GLY A 4 13.50 -12.78 -10.88
C GLY A 4 13.78 -11.40 -10.32
N ARG A 5 13.68 -11.21 -8.99
CA ARG A 5 14.06 -9.96 -8.33
C ARG A 5 15.56 -9.71 -8.42
N ILE A 6 16.35 -10.71 -8.07
CA ILE A 6 17.82 -10.64 -8.15
C ILE A 6 18.24 -10.30 -9.58
N ALA A 7 17.66 -10.95 -10.58
CA ALA A 7 17.95 -10.64 -11.98
C ALA A 7 17.56 -9.20 -12.37
N LEU A 8 16.44 -8.66 -11.86
CA LEU A 8 16.09 -7.24 -12.06
C LEU A 8 17.11 -6.30 -11.43
N ASP A 9 17.50 -6.58 -10.18
CA ASP A 9 18.44 -5.73 -9.44
C ASP A 9 19.84 -5.75 -10.08
N LEU A 10 20.21 -6.86 -10.73
CA LEU A 10 21.43 -7.00 -11.54
C LEU A 10 21.30 -6.48 -12.98
N GLY A 11 20.15 -5.92 -13.37
CA GLY A 11 19.92 -5.43 -14.74
C GLY A 11 19.77 -6.51 -15.82
N ARG A 12 19.64 -7.79 -15.44
CA ARG A 12 19.50 -8.94 -16.35
C ARG A 12 18.04 -9.12 -16.77
N THR A 13 17.57 -8.23 -17.63
CA THR A 13 16.15 -8.12 -18.03
C THR A 13 15.56 -9.42 -18.60
N ALA A 14 16.28 -10.15 -19.44
CA ALA A 14 15.80 -11.40 -20.03
C ALA A 14 15.66 -12.53 -18.98
N GLU A 15 16.61 -12.66 -18.05
CA GLU A 15 16.52 -13.62 -16.94
C GLU A 15 15.39 -13.26 -15.99
N ALA A 16 15.27 -11.97 -15.66
CA ALA A 16 14.18 -11.46 -14.84
C ALA A 16 12.82 -11.80 -15.46
N GLU A 17 12.65 -11.54 -16.75
CA GLU A 17 11.39 -11.81 -17.45
C GLU A 17 11.02 -13.30 -17.39
N ARG A 18 11.97 -14.22 -17.64
CA ARG A 18 11.71 -15.66 -17.55
C ARG A 18 11.26 -16.09 -16.15
N HIS A 19 12.01 -15.70 -15.11
CA HIS A 19 11.71 -16.10 -13.73
C HIS A 19 10.44 -15.46 -13.18
N LEU A 20 10.18 -14.21 -13.52
CA LEU A 20 8.98 -13.52 -13.10
C LEU A 20 7.77 -14.03 -13.88
N ALA A 21 7.89 -14.35 -15.17
CA ALA A 21 6.78 -14.91 -15.96
C ALA A 21 6.32 -16.25 -15.38
N LEU A 22 7.27 -17.11 -15.01
CA LEU A 22 7.03 -18.35 -14.28
C LEU A 22 6.30 -18.09 -12.96
N ALA A 23 6.83 -17.19 -12.12
CA ALA A 23 6.24 -16.87 -10.83
C ALA A 23 4.84 -16.24 -10.96
N ALA A 24 4.63 -15.42 -11.98
CA ALA A 24 3.36 -14.74 -12.18
C ALA A 24 2.23 -15.71 -12.50
N ARG A 25 2.49 -16.95 -12.94
CA ARG A 25 1.43 -17.94 -13.22
C ARG A 25 0.59 -18.29 -12.00
N SER A 26 1.17 -18.21 -10.80
CA SER A 26 0.42 -18.45 -9.55
C SER A 26 -0.69 -17.43 -9.27
N ARG A 27 -0.76 -16.32 -10.03
CA ARG A 27 -1.86 -15.33 -9.93
C ARG A 27 -3.23 -15.92 -10.26
N HIS A 28 -3.27 -17.02 -11.02
CA HIS A 28 -4.50 -17.65 -11.51
C HIS A 28 -5.01 -18.81 -10.65
N GLY A 29 -4.23 -19.32 -9.68
CA GLY A 29 -4.62 -20.50 -8.93
C GLY A 29 -3.82 -20.73 -7.65
N GLY A 30 -4.38 -21.56 -6.77
CA GLY A 30 -3.79 -21.92 -5.49
C GLY A 30 -4.15 -20.96 -4.35
N GLN A 31 -3.44 -21.16 -3.23
CA GLN A 31 -3.65 -20.44 -1.98
C GLN A 31 -3.54 -18.90 -2.17
N PRO A 32 -4.21 -18.09 -1.33
CA PRO A 32 -4.22 -16.63 -1.46
C PRO A 32 -2.83 -16.00 -1.50
N LEU A 33 -1.89 -16.49 -0.68
CA LEU A 33 -0.51 -15.99 -0.66
C LEU A 33 0.26 -16.35 -1.94
N ALA A 34 -0.05 -17.48 -2.58
CA ALA A 34 0.51 -17.84 -3.87
C ALA A 34 -0.02 -16.91 -4.97
N ARG A 35 -1.33 -16.58 -4.94
CA ARG A 35 -1.94 -15.59 -5.84
C ARG A 35 -1.35 -14.20 -5.63
N LEU A 36 -1.21 -13.74 -4.39
CA LEU A 36 -0.59 -12.47 -4.04
C LEU A 36 0.86 -12.39 -4.57
N THR A 37 1.64 -13.44 -4.36
CA THR A 37 3.01 -13.57 -4.90
C THR A 37 3.02 -13.50 -6.44
N GLY A 38 2.05 -14.14 -7.09
CA GLY A 38 1.90 -14.10 -8.55
C GLY A 38 1.58 -12.70 -9.08
N TRP A 39 0.73 -11.95 -8.38
CA TRP A 39 0.45 -10.55 -8.70
C TRP A 39 1.64 -9.63 -8.45
N SER A 40 2.41 -9.84 -7.38
CA SER A 40 3.70 -9.14 -7.18
C SER A 40 4.67 -9.42 -8.31
N ALA A 41 4.79 -10.67 -8.77
CA ALA A 41 5.62 -11.02 -9.90
C ALA A 41 5.15 -10.32 -11.19
N GLN A 42 3.84 -10.29 -11.45
CA GLN A 42 3.27 -9.61 -12.60
C GLN A 42 3.51 -8.10 -12.57
N ALA A 43 3.40 -7.46 -11.40
CA ALA A 43 3.68 -6.03 -11.23
C ALA A 43 5.15 -5.72 -11.53
N LEU A 44 6.08 -6.56 -11.07
CA LEU A 44 7.51 -6.40 -11.37
C LEU A 44 7.82 -6.59 -12.86
N ARG A 45 7.18 -7.54 -13.55
CA ARG A 45 7.31 -7.70 -15.01
C ARG A 45 6.82 -6.47 -15.75
N ALA A 46 5.62 -6.00 -15.41
CA ALA A 46 5.06 -4.81 -16.03
C ALA A 46 5.95 -3.58 -15.81
N ARG A 47 6.59 -3.47 -14.64
CA ARG A 47 7.58 -2.43 -14.34
C ARG A 47 8.81 -2.57 -15.25
N ALA A 48 9.36 -3.78 -15.36
CA ALA A 48 10.53 -4.06 -16.21
C ALA A 48 10.25 -3.78 -17.69
N ALA A 49 9.03 -4.04 -18.15
CA ALA A 49 8.55 -3.74 -19.50
C ALA A 49 8.15 -2.27 -19.70
N GLY A 50 8.34 -1.40 -18.72
CA GLY A 50 8.01 0.03 -18.85
C GLY A 50 6.51 0.31 -19.01
N SER A 51 5.64 -0.52 -18.44
CA SER A 51 4.17 -0.38 -18.52
C SER A 51 3.55 0.06 -17.19
N PRO A 52 3.41 1.39 -16.93
CA PRO A 52 2.74 1.88 -15.73
C PRO A 52 1.31 1.36 -15.59
N ARG A 53 0.57 1.26 -16.69
CA ARG A 53 -0.80 0.71 -16.68
C ARG A 53 -0.79 -0.76 -16.21
N GLY A 54 0.14 -1.57 -16.70
CA GLY A 54 0.29 -2.96 -16.29
C GLY A 54 0.67 -3.10 -14.80
N VAL A 55 1.53 -2.22 -14.29
CA VAL A 55 1.88 -2.18 -12.85
C VAL A 55 0.64 -1.90 -12.02
N LEU A 56 -0.11 -0.85 -12.37
CA LEU A 56 -1.29 -0.44 -11.62
C LEU A 56 -2.38 -1.52 -11.61
N GLU A 57 -2.63 -2.18 -12.74
CA GLU A 57 -3.60 -3.28 -12.80
C GLU A 57 -3.14 -4.48 -11.96
N ALA A 58 -1.87 -4.89 -12.07
CA ALA A 58 -1.34 -6.00 -11.29
C ALA A 58 -1.39 -5.71 -9.77
N CYS A 59 -1.02 -4.50 -9.35
CA CYS A 59 -1.13 -4.09 -7.95
C CYS A 59 -2.58 -4.06 -7.49
N ARG A 60 -3.52 -3.63 -8.34
CA ARG A 60 -4.95 -3.58 -8.01
C ARG A 60 -5.46 -4.98 -7.69
N ARG A 61 -5.22 -5.91 -8.61
CA ARG A 61 -5.62 -7.31 -8.45
C ARG A 61 -4.94 -7.99 -7.26
N GLY A 62 -3.68 -7.68 -7.00
CA GLY A 62 -2.97 -8.19 -5.84
C GLY A 62 -3.56 -7.68 -4.51
N LEU A 63 -3.89 -6.39 -4.42
CA LEU A 63 -4.57 -5.84 -3.24
C LEU A 63 -6.01 -6.36 -3.10
N ASP A 64 -6.75 -6.56 -4.20
CA ASP A 64 -8.07 -7.19 -4.17
C ASP A 64 -7.99 -8.61 -3.54
N VAL A 65 -6.96 -9.40 -3.87
CA VAL A 65 -6.71 -10.70 -3.22
C VAL A 65 -6.45 -10.56 -1.72
N LEU A 66 -5.71 -9.54 -1.29
CA LEU A 66 -5.46 -9.31 0.14
C LEU A 66 -6.75 -8.92 0.87
N ASP A 67 -7.52 -8.00 0.30
CA ASP A 67 -8.79 -7.53 0.85
C ASP A 67 -9.79 -8.69 1.01
N ASP A 68 -9.87 -9.58 0.00
CA ASP A 68 -10.71 -10.78 0.02
C ASP A 68 -10.32 -11.79 1.12
N HIS A 69 -9.03 -11.93 1.41
CA HIS A 69 -8.53 -13.01 2.27
C HIS A 69 -8.18 -12.58 3.69
N ARG A 70 -8.26 -11.27 3.98
CA ARG A 70 -7.85 -10.70 5.27
C ARG A 70 -8.49 -11.40 6.47
N MET A 71 -9.75 -11.80 6.38
CA MET A 71 -10.46 -12.53 7.45
C MET A 71 -10.04 -14.00 7.55
N THR A 72 -9.72 -14.64 6.42
CA THR A 72 -9.37 -16.06 6.37
C THR A 72 -7.96 -16.35 6.90
N LEU A 73 -7.06 -15.35 6.91
CA LEU A 73 -5.69 -15.46 7.41
C LEU A 73 -5.67 -15.62 8.94
N GLY A 74 -5.68 -16.86 9.42
CA GLY A 74 -5.75 -17.18 10.85
C GLY A 74 -4.44 -16.97 11.62
N ALA A 75 -3.29 -17.30 11.03
CA ALA A 75 -2.00 -17.19 11.70
C ALA A 75 -1.43 -15.75 11.63
N SER A 76 -0.83 -15.30 12.72
CA SER A 76 -0.15 -14.00 12.80
C SER A 76 0.97 -13.87 11.76
N GLU A 77 1.75 -14.93 11.54
CA GLU A 77 2.82 -14.97 10.54
C GLU A 77 2.29 -14.78 9.11
N LEU A 78 1.21 -15.47 8.75
CA LEU A 78 0.58 -15.33 7.44
C LEU A 78 0.04 -13.91 7.22
N ARG A 79 -0.50 -13.29 8.27
CA ARG A 79 -0.92 -11.89 8.25
C ARG A 79 0.26 -10.95 8.08
N ALA A 80 1.34 -11.13 8.83
CA ALA A 80 2.55 -10.32 8.70
C ALA A 80 3.13 -10.40 7.28
N ARG A 81 3.19 -11.60 6.70
CA ARG A 81 3.63 -11.81 5.32
C ARG A 81 2.71 -11.14 4.30
N ALA A 82 1.39 -11.28 4.44
CA ALA A 82 0.42 -10.63 3.56
C ALA A 82 0.56 -9.10 3.63
N THR A 83 0.72 -8.53 4.83
CA THR A 83 0.95 -7.10 5.03
C THR A 83 2.23 -6.63 4.35
N ALA A 84 3.34 -7.37 4.50
CA ALA A 84 4.60 -7.02 3.85
C ALA A 84 4.48 -7.02 2.31
N GLN A 85 3.82 -8.03 1.74
CA GLN A 85 3.58 -8.11 0.30
C GLN A 85 2.60 -7.03 -0.20
N GLY A 86 1.58 -6.70 0.59
CA GLY A 86 0.65 -5.59 0.31
C GLY A 86 1.36 -4.23 0.27
N ALA A 87 2.26 -3.98 1.22
CA ALA A 87 3.08 -2.77 1.26
C ALA A 87 3.96 -2.63 0.00
N GLU A 88 4.53 -3.74 -0.48
CA GLU A 88 5.34 -3.75 -1.70
C GLU A 88 4.51 -3.41 -2.95
N LEU A 89 3.32 -3.99 -3.08
CA LEU A 89 2.39 -3.67 -4.18
C LEU A 89 1.95 -2.21 -4.15
N ALA A 90 1.65 -1.68 -2.97
CA ALA A 90 1.31 -0.28 -2.77
C ALA A 90 2.47 0.63 -3.23
N ALA A 91 3.70 0.35 -2.79
CA ALA A 91 4.88 1.11 -3.19
C ALA A 91 5.12 1.06 -4.71
N LEU A 92 4.93 -0.09 -5.36
CA LEU A 92 5.00 -0.21 -6.82
C LEU A 92 3.95 0.66 -7.53
N ALA A 93 2.72 0.65 -7.04
CA ALA A 93 1.63 1.43 -7.62
C ALA A 93 1.81 2.94 -7.40
N GLN A 94 2.29 3.35 -6.23
CA GLN A 94 2.59 4.74 -5.92
C GLN A 94 3.73 5.27 -6.80
N ARG A 95 4.81 4.49 -6.99
CA ARG A 95 5.88 4.81 -7.96
C ARG A 95 5.35 4.96 -9.38
N ALA A 96 4.54 4.02 -9.86
CA ALA A 96 3.94 4.11 -11.19
C ALA A 96 3.02 5.34 -11.34
N SER A 97 2.34 5.73 -10.25
CA SER A 97 1.45 6.90 -10.20
C SER A 97 2.23 8.22 -10.24
N LEU A 98 3.42 8.29 -9.67
CA LEU A 98 4.30 9.46 -9.79
C LEU A 98 4.70 9.73 -11.24
N VAL A 99 5.03 8.69 -12.00
CA VAL A 99 5.50 8.80 -13.38
C VAL A 99 4.36 9.18 -14.34
N SER A 100 3.15 8.65 -14.13
CA SER A 100 2.10 8.63 -15.18
C SER A 100 0.70 9.04 -14.72
N GLY A 101 0.46 9.24 -13.42
CA GLY A 101 -0.88 9.25 -12.83
C GLY A 101 -1.32 10.53 -12.14
N GLY A 102 -0.39 11.44 -11.86
CA GLY A 102 -0.65 12.71 -11.19
C GLY A 102 -1.01 12.59 -9.70
N PRO A 103 -1.15 13.73 -8.98
CA PRO A 103 -1.30 13.76 -7.52
C PRO A 103 -2.54 13.03 -6.99
N ARG A 104 -3.68 13.12 -7.70
CA ARG A 104 -4.92 12.43 -7.29
C ARG A 104 -4.78 10.91 -7.30
N ARG A 105 -4.03 10.36 -8.25
CA ARG A 105 -3.81 8.90 -8.31
C ARG A 105 -2.89 8.44 -7.20
N LEU A 106 -1.85 9.21 -6.90
CA LEU A 106 -0.98 8.91 -5.76
C LEU A 106 -1.79 8.87 -4.47
N LEU A 107 -2.69 9.84 -4.27
CA LEU A 107 -3.60 9.89 -3.13
C LEU A 107 -4.43 8.61 -2.99
N VAL A 108 -5.06 8.16 -4.08
CA VAL A 108 -5.87 6.92 -4.09
C VAL A 108 -5.06 5.71 -3.66
N TRP A 109 -3.83 5.54 -4.18
CA TRP A 109 -3.01 4.37 -3.84
C TRP A 109 -2.46 4.43 -2.42
N SER A 110 -2.15 5.62 -1.91
CA SER A 110 -1.75 5.80 -0.51
C SER A 110 -2.89 5.48 0.45
N GLU A 111 -4.09 6.01 0.20
CA GLU A 111 -5.27 5.74 1.03
C GLU A 111 -5.74 4.30 0.96
N ARG A 112 -5.70 3.68 -0.23
CA ARG A 112 -6.05 2.27 -0.38
C ARG A 112 -5.18 1.39 0.50
N TRP A 113 -3.87 1.57 0.45
CA TRP A 113 -2.96 0.78 1.28
C TRP A 113 -3.13 1.08 2.77
N ARG A 114 -3.28 2.35 3.14
CA ARG A 114 -3.50 2.76 4.53
C ARG A 114 -4.78 2.13 5.09
N ALA A 115 -5.87 2.12 4.33
CA ALA A 115 -7.10 1.43 4.69
C ALA A 115 -6.87 -0.06 4.92
N THR A 116 -6.14 -0.74 4.03
CA THR A 116 -5.79 -2.16 4.18
C THR A 116 -4.90 -2.41 5.41
N ALA A 117 -3.85 -1.62 5.61
CA ALA A 117 -2.85 -1.81 6.66
C ALA A 117 -3.38 -1.47 8.07
N LEU A 118 -4.22 -0.45 8.20
CA LEU A 118 -4.81 -0.03 9.47
C LEU A 118 -6.10 -0.77 9.82
N SER A 119 -6.67 -1.50 8.87
CA SER A 119 -7.80 -2.36 9.14
C SER A 119 -7.36 -3.64 9.85
N ALA A 120 -7.27 -3.59 11.18
CA ALA A 120 -7.08 -4.79 11.99
C ALA A 120 -8.25 -5.78 11.74
N PRO A 121 -7.98 -7.08 11.50
CA PRO A 121 -9.02 -8.10 11.61
C PRO A 121 -9.63 -8.05 13.02
N PRO A 122 -10.94 -8.28 13.16
CA PRO A 122 -11.57 -8.35 14.47
C PRO A 122 -10.82 -9.36 15.35
N THR A 123 -10.38 -8.93 16.53
CA THR A 123 -9.68 -9.77 17.50
C THR A 123 -10.61 -10.78 18.16
N ARG A 124 -11.92 -10.62 17.99
CA ARG A 124 -12.94 -11.57 18.40
C ARG A 124 -13.38 -12.42 17.21
N PRO A 125 -13.64 -13.72 17.41
CA PRO A 125 -14.31 -14.55 16.41
C PRO A 125 -15.57 -13.83 15.92
N PRO A 126 -15.85 -13.80 14.60
CA PRO A 126 -17.09 -13.26 14.07
C PRO A 126 -18.31 -13.77 14.83
N ALA A 127 -19.26 -12.90 15.17
CA ALA A 127 -20.51 -13.32 15.83
C ALA A 127 -21.38 -14.20 14.92
N ASP A 128 -21.24 -14.05 13.59
CA ASP A 128 -21.89 -14.94 12.62
C ASP A 128 -21.26 -16.34 12.66
N ARG A 129 -22.03 -17.29 13.21
CA ARG A 129 -21.66 -18.71 13.31
C ARG A 129 -21.39 -19.36 11.96
N ALA A 130 -22.10 -18.94 10.91
CA ALA A 130 -21.93 -19.53 9.59
C ALA A 130 -20.70 -18.96 8.87
N LEU A 131 -20.33 -17.69 9.11
CA LEU A 131 -19.03 -17.15 8.71
C LEU A 131 -17.88 -17.89 9.42
N LEU A 132 -18.01 -18.12 10.74
CA LEU A 132 -17.02 -18.93 11.50
C LEU A 132 -16.87 -20.34 10.93
N SER A 133 -17.98 -21.03 10.67
CA SER A 133 -17.98 -22.39 10.09
C SER A 133 -17.30 -22.40 8.72
N GLY A 134 -17.66 -21.46 7.84
CA GLY A 134 -17.03 -21.32 6.53
C GLY A 134 -15.52 -21.08 6.61
N MET A 135 -15.06 -20.23 7.54
CA MET A 135 -13.63 -19.99 7.76
C MET A 135 -12.89 -21.22 8.28
N THR A 136 -13.51 -22.01 9.17
CA THR A 136 -12.92 -23.27 9.66
C THR A 136 -12.81 -24.30 8.53
N ALA A 137 -13.89 -24.52 7.78
CA ALA A 137 -13.89 -25.41 6.62
C ALA A 137 -12.85 -24.99 5.57
N TYR A 138 -12.72 -23.68 5.34
CA TYR A 138 -11.72 -23.14 4.40
C TYR A 138 -10.30 -23.50 4.83
N ARG A 139 -9.97 -23.39 6.13
CA ARG A 139 -8.65 -23.74 6.66
C ARG A 139 -8.35 -25.24 6.56
N GLU A 140 -9.35 -26.08 6.83
CA GLU A 140 -9.21 -27.54 6.70
C GLU A 140 -8.94 -27.96 5.25
N ILE A 141 -9.74 -27.46 4.30
CA ILE A 141 -9.56 -27.73 2.87
C ILE A 141 -8.23 -27.19 2.38
N ALA A 142 -7.81 -26.01 2.85
CA ALA A 142 -6.52 -25.42 2.51
C ALA A 142 -5.35 -26.30 2.98
N ALA A 143 -5.41 -26.84 4.21
CA ALA A 143 -4.40 -27.73 4.76
C ALA A 143 -4.31 -29.04 3.97
N ARG A 144 -5.45 -29.70 3.70
CA ARG A 144 -5.49 -30.92 2.87
C ARG A 144 -4.96 -30.71 1.46
N ALA A 145 -5.26 -29.56 0.86
CA ALA A 145 -4.78 -29.23 -0.47
C ALA A 145 -3.25 -29.05 -0.48
N GLU A 146 -2.67 -28.51 0.60
CA GLU A 146 -1.23 -28.34 0.71
C GLU A 146 -0.51 -29.67 0.93
N GLU A 147 -1.01 -30.51 1.83
CA GLU A 147 -0.49 -31.85 2.09
C GLU A 147 -0.46 -32.70 0.80
N ALA A 148 -1.57 -32.74 0.07
CA ALA A 148 -1.63 -33.45 -1.20
C ALA A 148 -0.69 -32.87 -2.27
N ARG A 149 -0.44 -31.56 -2.29
CA ARG A 149 0.58 -30.96 -3.18
C ARG A 149 2.00 -31.35 -2.80
N MET A 150 2.31 -31.40 -1.50
CA MET A 150 3.61 -31.86 -1.02
C MET A 150 3.89 -33.31 -1.42
N GLU A 151 2.85 -34.13 -1.51
CA GLU A 151 2.91 -35.50 -2.03
C GLU A 151 2.87 -35.59 -3.58
N GLY A 152 2.87 -34.47 -4.29
CA GLY A 152 2.83 -34.43 -5.76
C GLY A 152 1.47 -34.76 -6.39
N ARG A 153 0.40 -34.84 -5.60
CA ARG A 153 -0.95 -35.13 -6.09
C ARG A 153 -1.63 -33.88 -6.62
N THR A 154 -2.41 -34.04 -7.71
CA THR A 154 -3.28 -32.97 -8.21
C THR A 154 -4.54 -32.85 -7.35
N VAL A 155 -4.97 -31.62 -7.05
CA VAL A 155 -6.07 -31.34 -6.09
C VAL A 155 -7.25 -30.53 -6.66
N PRO A 156 -7.76 -30.82 -7.88
CA PRO A 156 -8.77 -29.97 -8.52
C PRO A 156 -10.12 -29.92 -7.77
N ALA A 157 -10.47 -30.98 -7.04
CA ALA A 157 -11.68 -31.00 -6.19
C ALA A 157 -11.53 -30.05 -4.99
N LEU A 158 -10.41 -30.12 -4.27
CA LEU A 158 -10.14 -29.25 -3.13
C LEU A 158 -10.01 -27.78 -3.56
N GLU A 159 -9.47 -27.51 -4.74
CA GLU A 159 -9.39 -26.14 -5.28
C GLU A 159 -10.75 -25.57 -5.73
N ARG A 160 -11.67 -26.42 -6.20
CA ARG A 160 -13.05 -25.99 -6.48
C ARG A 160 -13.78 -25.68 -5.17
N GLU A 161 -13.63 -26.53 -4.17
CA GLU A 161 -14.25 -26.36 -2.86
C GLU A 161 -13.71 -25.15 -2.12
N GLN A 162 -12.39 -24.94 -2.16
CA GLN A 162 -11.75 -23.75 -1.60
C GLN A 162 -12.31 -22.48 -2.22
N ARG A 163 -12.48 -22.43 -3.55
CA ARG A 163 -13.09 -21.28 -4.25
C ARG A 163 -14.56 -21.08 -3.90
N ARG A 164 -15.31 -22.15 -3.62
CA ARG A 164 -16.71 -22.07 -3.16
C ARG A 164 -16.77 -21.41 -1.78
N LEU A 165 -16.00 -21.92 -0.83
CA LEU A 165 -15.92 -21.37 0.53
C LEU A 165 -15.40 -19.93 0.54
N GLU A 166 -14.42 -19.60 -0.31
CA GLU A 166 -13.94 -18.23 -0.51
C GLU A 166 -15.07 -17.28 -0.94
N ARG A 167 -15.89 -17.66 -1.93
CA ARG A 167 -17.03 -16.84 -2.38
C ARG A 167 -18.08 -16.66 -1.27
N GLU A 168 -18.36 -17.70 -0.49
CA GLU A 168 -19.32 -17.63 0.62
C GLU A 168 -18.84 -16.72 1.75
N ILE A 169 -17.58 -16.87 2.16
CA ILE A 169 -16.94 -16.02 3.17
C ILE A 169 -16.93 -14.56 2.69
N ARG A 170 -16.54 -14.32 1.43
CA ARG A 170 -16.53 -12.99 0.83
C ARG A 170 -17.92 -12.38 0.83
N SER A 171 -18.93 -13.09 0.32
CA SER A 171 -20.30 -12.62 0.28
C SER A 171 -20.78 -12.21 1.68
N ARG A 172 -20.62 -13.07 2.69
CA ARG A 172 -21.02 -12.77 4.07
C ARG A 172 -20.24 -11.60 4.68
N THR A 173 -18.94 -11.53 4.43
CA THR A 173 -18.09 -10.42 4.92
C THR A 173 -18.52 -9.08 4.33
N LEU A 174 -18.92 -9.06 3.05
CA LEU A 174 -19.45 -7.87 2.40
C LEU A 174 -20.82 -7.48 2.98
N HIS A 175 -21.74 -8.44 3.16
CA HIS A 175 -23.05 -8.17 3.77
C HIS A 175 -22.93 -7.62 5.20
N MET A 176 -21.96 -8.11 5.99
CA MET A 176 -21.70 -7.59 7.34
C MET A 176 -21.12 -6.17 7.37
N ARG A 177 -20.51 -5.69 6.28
CA ARG A 177 -19.98 -4.32 6.17
C ARG A 177 -21.06 -3.30 5.77
N GLY A 178 -22.29 -3.75 5.51
CA GLY A 178 -23.44 -2.93 5.13
C GLY A 178 -23.68 -2.93 3.62
N GLU A 179 -24.96 -2.97 3.21
CA GLU A 179 -25.40 -2.73 1.84
C GLU A 179 -25.01 -1.32 1.40
N ALA A 180 -23.91 -1.20 0.67
CA ALA A 180 -23.71 -0.12 -0.28
C ALA A 180 -23.72 -0.77 -1.67
N PRO A 181 -24.58 -0.29 -2.60
CA PRO A 181 -24.54 -0.75 -3.98
C PRO A 181 -23.13 -0.54 -4.55
N ASP A 182 -22.79 -1.45 -5.44
CA ASP A 182 -21.59 -1.50 -6.28
C ASP A 182 -21.05 -0.08 -6.62
N ASP A 183 -19.73 0.10 -6.48
CA ASP A 183 -18.91 1.33 -6.65
C ASP A 183 -18.59 2.19 -5.39
N GLY A 184 -19.22 1.92 -4.23
CA GLY A 184 -19.09 2.76 -3.01
C GLY A 184 -17.91 2.50 -2.05
N ASP A 185 -17.16 1.41 -2.20
CA ASP A 185 -16.13 0.98 -1.23
C ASP A 185 -14.71 1.46 -1.57
N ARG A 186 -14.56 2.18 -2.69
CA ARG A 186 -13.29 2.73 -3.13
C ARG A 186 -13.18 4.18 -2.71
N PHE A 187 -12.02 4.52 -2.16
CA PHE A 187 -11.69 5.90 -1.81
C PHE A 187 -11.83 6.81 -3.05
N ASP A 188 -12.77 7.76 -2.95
CA ASP A 188 -13.05 8.74 -4.01
C ASP A 188 -12.50 10.12 -3.64
N VAL A 189 -11.61 10.63 -4.48
CA VAL A 189 -10.93 11.90 -4.27
C VAL A 189 -11.90 13.08 -4.39
N GLY A 190 -12.89 13.00 -5.28
CA GLY A 190 -13.88 14.06 -5.49
C GLY A 190 -14.74 14.27 -4.25
N ARG A 191 -15.26 13.18 -3.69
CA ARG A 191 -16.04 13.13 -2.46
C ARG A 191 -15.22 13.62 -1.26
N LEU A 192 -13.94 13.24 -1.16
CA LEU A 192 -13.05 13.80 -0.14
C LEU A 192 -12.94 15.33 -0.28
N LEU A 193 -12.62 15.82 -1.47
CA LEU A 193 -12.44 17.25 -1.71
C LEU A 193 -13.72 18.06 -1.47
N ALA A 194 -14.88 17.52 -1.86
CA ALA A 194 -16.17 18.13 -1.60
C ALA A 194 -16.45 18.23 -0.08
N ARG A 195 -16.09 17.21 0.70
CA ARG A 195 -16.24 17.21 2.16
C ARG A 195 -15.28 18.15 2.88
N LEU A 196 -14.08 18.38 2.34
CA LEU A 196 -13.14 19.36 2.91
C LEU A 196 -13.65 20.80 2.73
N GLY A 197 -14.41 21.06 1.67
CA GLY A 197 -14.82 22.42 1.30
C GLY A 197 -13.61 23.30 0.92
N ASP A 198 -13.81 24.61 0.99
CA ASP A 198 -12.80 25.60 0.56
C ASP A 198 -11.91 26.11 1.69
N ASP A 199 -12.33 25.94 2.95
CA ASP A 199 -11.64 26.45 4.14
C ASP A 199 -10.75 25.39 4.82
N THR A 200 -10.97 24.11 4.51
CA THR A 200 -10.17 23.02 5.08
C THR A 200 -9.16 22.53 4.05
N SER A 201 -7.95 22.21 4.52
CA SER A 201 -6.96 21.51 3.72
C SER A 201 -6.44 20.28 4.47
N LEU A 202 -6.37 19.15 3.77
CA LEU A 202 -5.70 17.95 4.25
C LEU A 202 -4.27 17.93 3.70
N VAL A 203 -3.32 17.67 4.59
CA VAL A 203 -1.93 17.38 4.23
C VAL A 203 -1.68 15.91 4.46
N GLU A 204 -1.37 15.20 3.39
CA GLU A 204 -0.97 13.80 3.46
C GLU A 204 0.51 13.63 3.13
N LEU A 205 1.18 12.82 3.94
CA LEU A 205 2.57 12.43 3.76
C LEU A 205 2.63 10.99 3.25
N ALA A 206 3.36 10.78 2.16
CA ALA A 206 3.65 9.47 1.61
C ALA A 206 5.16 9.32 1.40
N VAL A 207 5.74 8.22 1.89
CA VAL A 207 7.17 7.95 1.70
C VAL A 207 7.35 7.03 0.49
N LEU A 208 8.15 7.48 -0.48
CA LEU A 208 8.47 6.72 -1.69
C LEU A 208 9.95 6.80 -1.96
N ASP A 209 10.60 5.64 -2.09
CA ASP A 209 12.03 5.51 -2.37
C ASP A 209 12.90 6.39 -1.44
N GLY A 210 12.55 6.38 -0.14
CA GLY A 210 13.23 7.16 0.90
C GLY A 210 12.95 8.66 0.88
N ARG A 211 12.01 9.14 0.05
CA ARG A 211 11.63 10.55 -0.06
C ARG A 211 10.21 10.80 0.40
N VAL A 212 10.01 11.90 1.11
CA VAL A 212 8.70 12.35 1.57
C VAL A 212 8.01 13.12 0.45
N GLN A 213 6.89 12.59 -0.02
CA GLN A 213 5.93 13.25 -0.89
C GLN A 213 4.82 13.86 -0.05
N VAL A 214 4.52 15.13 -0.28
CA VAL A 214 3.45 15.87 0.39
C VAL A 214 2.32 16.10 -0.59
N LEU A 215 1.13 15.64 -0.24
CA LEU A 215 -0.11 15.88 -0.97
C LEU A 215 -0.94 16.91 -0.20
N LEU A 216 -1.14 18.08 -0.80
CA LEU A 216 -2.04 19.11 -0.29
C LEU A 216 -3.38 18.99 -1.02
N CYS A 217 -4.41 18.61 -0.27
CA CYS A 217 -5.77 18.38 -0.74
C CYS A 217 -6.68 19.48 -0.21
N GLY A 218 -7.31 20.25 -1.09
CA GLY A 218 -8.23 21.33 -0.71
C GLY A 218 -8.63 22.15 -1.92
N ARG A 219 -9.71 22.95 -1.79
CA ARG A 219 -10.23 23.80 -2.88
C ARG A 219 -10.43 23.04 -4.20
N GLY A 220 -11.00 21.84 -4.11
CA GLY A 220 -11.25 20.96 -5.26
C GLY A 220 -10.00 20.39 -5.96
N ARG A 221 -8.79 20.56 -5.41
CA ARG A 221 -7.53 20.17 -6.07
C ARG A 221 -6.63 19.35 -5.14
N VAL A 222 -5.76 18.56 -5.76
CA VAL A 222 -4.65 17.85 -5.09
C VAL A 222 -3.35 18.32 -5.71
N ARG A 223 -2.46 18.90 -4.90
CA ARG A 223 -1.13 19.35 -5.31
C ARG A 223 -0.08 18.47 -4.66
N ARG A 224 0.97 18.11 -5.40
CA ARG A 224 2.10 17.31 -4.89
C ARG A 224 3.33 18.19 -4.74
N PHE A 225 4.05 17.99 -3.65
CA PHE A 225 5.37 18.54 -3.39
C PHE A 225 6.32 17.44 -2.95
N GLU A 226 7.60 17.59 -3.23
CA GLU A 226 8.65 16.74 -2.66
C GLU A 226 9.30 17.50 -1.50
N ALA A 227 9.28 16.92 -0.30
CA ALA A 227 9.80 17.53 0.92
C ALA A 227 11.24 17.09 1.26
N GLY A 228 11.83 16.17 0.48
CA GLY A 228 13.21 15.70 0.65
C GLY A 228 13.29 14.27 1.20
N LEU A 229 14.44 13.92 1.78
CA LEU A 229 14.72 12.57 2.30
C LEU A 229 14.05 12.34 3.65
N LEU A 230 13.46 11.16 3.83
CA LEU A 230 12.86 10.72 5.10
C LEU A 230 13.90 10.73 6.22
N ALA A 231 15.10 10.19 5.99
CA ALA A 231 16.16 10.11 7.00
C ALA A 231 16.56 11.48 7.58
N ALA A 232 16.56 12.52 6.72
CA ALA A 232 16.81 13.89 7.17
C ALA A 232 15.66 14.42 8.04
N ALA A 233 14.41 14.15 7.65
CA ALA A 233 13.23 14.51 8.43
C ALA A 233 13.17 13.79 9.78
N GLU A 234 13.55 12.51 9.84
CA GLU A 234 13.61 11.71 11.07
C GLU A 234 14.66 12.28 12.04
N THR A 235 15.87 12.57 11.54
CA THR A 235 16.94 13.19 12.34
C THR A 235 16.49 14.54 12.93
N GLU A 236 15.84 15.39 12.14
CA GLU A 236 15.31 16.67 12.62
C GLU A 236 14.14 16.49 13.61
N ALA A 237 13.26 15.53 13.38
CA ALA A 237 12.16 15.22 14.29
C ALA A 237 12.66 14.76 15.66
N GLU A 238 13.71 13.93 15.70
CA GLU A 238 14.37 13.50 16.95
C GLU A 238 14.94 14.70 17.72
N HIS A 239 15.61 15.64 17.03
CA HIS A 239 16.11 16.86 17.66
C HIS A 239 15.00 17.72 18.26
N VAL A 240 13.89 17.91 17.52
CA VAL A 240 12.73 18.67 17.98
C VAL A 240 12.08 17.99 19.18
N GLN A 241 11.84 16.68 19.11
CA GLN A 241 11.26 15.91 20.22
C GLN A 241 12.15 15.97 21.47
N ALA A 242 13.47 15.85 21.32
CA ALA A 242 14.42 15.99 22.43
C ALA A 242 14.38 17.41 23.03
N GLY A 243 14.25 18.45 22.18
CA GLY A 243 14.03 19.83 22.62
C GLY A 243 12.73 20.00 23.41
N LEU A 244 11.62 19.51 22.87
CA LEU A 244 10.30 19.57 23.52
C LEU A 244 10.27 18.82 24.86
N ARG A 245 10.87 17.62 24.94
CA ARG A 245 10.97 16.86 26.18
C ARG A 245 11.73 17.60 27.28
N ARG A 246 12.82 18.30 26.91
CA ARG A 246 13.59 19.16 27.84
C ARG A 246 12.80 20.38 28.30
N LEU A 247 11.99 20.98 27.42
CA LEU A 247 11.11 22.11 27.78
C LEU A 247 9.93 21.68 28.65
N ALA A 248 9.38 20.49 28.40
CA ALA A 248 8.27 19.91 29.16
C ALA A 248 8.67 19.43 30.56
N HIS A 249 9.96 19.14 30.80
CA HIS A 249 10.50 18.77 32.11
C HIS A 249 11.64 19.73 32.51
N PRO A 250 11.35 20.93 33.02
CA PRO A 250 12.35 21.98 33.28
C PRO A 250 13.39 21.66 34.37
N GLY A 251 13.43 20.45 34.91
CA GLY A 251 14.40 20.03 35.92
C GLY A 251 15.45 19.10 35.33
N ARG A 252 16.72 19.54 35.36
CA ARG A 252 18.00 18.82 35.09
C ARG A 252 18.72 19.11 33.76
N GLY A 253 18.72 20.34 33.26
CA GLY A 253 19.66 20.73 32.20
C GLY A 253 19.92 22.23 32.14
N ARG A 254 21.12 22.66 32.56
CA ARG A 254 21.60 24.05 32.45
C ARG A 254 21.57 24.49 30.97
N GLY A 255 21.07 25.71 30.73
CA GLY A 255 20.65 26.20 29.42
C GLY A 255 21.74 26.26 28.34
N CYS A 256 21.30 26.23 27.07
CA CYS A 256 22.16 26.54 25.93
C CYS A 256 21.46 27.46 24.92
N ARG A 257 22.15 28.57 24.67
CA ARG A 257 21.78 29.76 23.88
C ARG A 257 21.90 29.53 22.36
N TRP A 258 21.58 28.32 21.88
CA TRP A 258 21.85 27.86 20.50
C TRP A 258 20.66 28.00 19.53
N TRP A 259 19.42 28.01 20.04
CA TRP A 259 18.21 27.99 19.18
C TRP A 259 17.93 29.30 18.43
N ARG A 260 18.47 30.44 18.90
CA ARG A 260 18.13 31.75 18.33
C ARG A 260 18.75 32.02 16.96
N ARG A 261 19.76 31.25 16.51
CA ARG A 261 20.39 31.41 15.17
C ARG A 261 19.80 30.51 14.06
N ARG A 262 19.06 29.44 14.38
CA ARG A 262 18.48 28.52 13.35
C ARG A 262 17.03 28.82 12.98
N ALA A 263 16.27 29.50 13.84
CA ALA A 263 14.90 29.92 13.54
C ALA A 263 14.84 30.92 12.36
N ASP A 264 15.89 31.71 12.15
CA ASP A 264 15.97 32.67 11.04
C ASP A 264 16.16 31.97 9.68
N GLY A 265 16.83 30.82 9.65
CA GLY A 265 16.97 29.99 8.44
C GLY A 265 15.62 29.44 7.94
N TRP A 266 14.70 29.10 8.85
CA TRP A 266 13.36 28.61 8.50
C TRP A 266 12.47 29.66 7.83
N ARG A 267 12.60 30.95 8.19
CA ARG A 267 11.87 32.04 7.51
C ARG A 267 12.36 32.24 6.06
N SER A 268 13.64 31.98 5.79
CA SER A 268 14.20 32.09 4.43
C SER A 268 13.73 30.99 3.47
N CYS A 269 13.49 29.78 3.97
CA CYS A 269 13.02 28.65 3.16
C CYS A 269 11.52 28.76 2.81
N CYS A 270 10.69 29.26 3.73
CA CYS A 270 9.25 29.46 3.50
C CYS A 270 8.92 30.71 2.64
N SER A 271 9.85 31.64 2.44
CA SER A 271 9.65 32.86 1.65
C SER A 271 10.17 32.75 0.20
N ALA A 272 10.82 31.65 -0.16
CA ALA A 272 11.25 31.38 -1.53
C ALA A 272 10.05 31.08 -2.44
N ARG A 273 9.49 32.12 -3.07
CA ARG A 273 8.58 31.98 -4.22
C ARG A 273 9.27 31.14 -5.30
N PRO A 274 8.59 30.17 -5.95
CA PRO A 274 9.14 29.52 -7.12
C PRO A 274 9.35 30.57 -8.22
N ARG A 275 10.58 30.66 -8.73
CA ARG A 275 10.91 31.45 -9.94
C ARG A 275 9.99 30.97 -11.07
N ARG A 276 9.10 31.85 -11.54
CA ARG A 276 8.43 31.66 -12.83
C ARG A 276 9.50 31.74 -13.91
N SER A 277 9.78 30.63 -14.60
CA SER A 277 10.48 30.69 -15.88
C SER A 277 9.50 31.25 -16.91
N SER A 278 9.67 32.53 -17.25
CA SER A 278 9.09 33.11 -18.46
C SER A 278 9.85 32.56 -19.65
N ALA A 279 9.31 31.53 -20.29
CA ALA A 279 9.68 31.18 -21.66
C ALA A 279 8.60 31.74 -22.58
N THR A 280 8.88 32.92 -23.12
CA THR A 280 8.27 33.45 -24.33
C THR A 280 8.54 32.47 -25.48
N ALA A 281 7.50 31.86 -26.02
CA ALA A 281 7.51 31.33 -27.37
C ALA A 281 6.35 32.00 -28.11
N ARG A 282 6.71 32.81 -29.10
CA ARG A 282 5.82 33.40 -30.08
C ARG A 282 5.44 32.33 -31.10
N TRP A 283 4.18 32.42 -31.54
CA TRP A 283 3.48 31.72 -32.63
C TRP A 283 3.25 30.22 -32.45
#